data_AF-A0A2G2HG80-F1
#
_entry.id   AF-A0A2G2HG80-F1
#
_cell.length_a   1.000
_cell.length_b   1.000
_cell.length_c   1.000
_cell.angle_alpha   90.00
_cell.angle_beta   90.00
_cell.angle_gamma   90.00
#
_symmetry.space_group_name_H-M   'P 1'
#
loop_
_entity.id
_entity.type
_entity.pdbx_description
1 polymer ?
#
loop_
_entity_poly.entity_id
_entity_poly.type
_entity_poly.pdbx_seq_one_letter_code
_entity_poly.pdbx_strand_id
1 'polypeptide(L)'
;LWRQIRLPLSASVRDRLSTEFGASDPEASLLAGVVSVLGQPLGVGQGNNPTCQAARAIAMWSYTDPDYLLQLIASAASLDDLQMNFEGTLLSSNALSGGLAKGRLVEVDPVSAVLVPHLDRLYLEMGRLCADRGGDPHEWINPEMHGWWVPRRFNIAVDVPTGKLVDIDGFISRIHATFHPAYNGDQPLIHPSPAGIAVTDSSARFVGWHAIALLRVAPDPSGEMRFYFFNPNNDGGQDWGNGVHVSTSGNGEFYGESSLPFADLASRLYIFHSQPHPVESHPEVSAAETGRIRQMIVESWGADRV
;
A
#
# COMPACT_ATOMS: atom_id res chain seq x y z
N LEU A 1 -23.70 1.34 11.14
CA LEU A 1 -23.62 -0.14 10.99
C LEU A 1 -24.97 -0.86 10.83
N TRP A 2 -26.15 -0.22 10.89
CA TRP A 2 -27.44 -0.92 10.75
C TRP A 2 -27.57 -1.78 9.49
N ARG A 3 -27.02 -1.30 8.36
CA ARG A 3 -26.98 -2.06 7.11
C ARG A 3 -26.15 -3.34 7.26
N GLN A 4 -24.99 -3.27 7.92
CA GLN A 4 -24.09 -4.41 8.15
C GLN A 4 -24.68 -5.43 9.12
N ILE A 5 -25.38 -4.96 10.16
CA ILE A 5 -26.07 -5.83 11.13
C ILE A 5 -27.17 -6.66 10.45
N ARG A 6 -27.82 -6.11 9.42
CA ARG A 6 -28.93 -6.74 8.71
C ARG A 6 -28.55 -7.22 7.30
N LEU A 7 -27.25 -7.33 7.02
CA LEU A 7 -26.75 -7.58 5.67
C LEU A 7 -27.06 -9.02 5.26
N PRO A 8 -27.89 -9.26 4.24
CA PRO A 8 -28.07 -10.60 3.71
C PRO A 8 -26.80 -11.03 2.99
N LEU A 9 -26.34 -12.24 3.27
CA LEU A 9 -25.22 -12.85 2.56
C LEU A 9 -25.71 -13.70 1.38
N SER A 10 -24.98 -13.65 0.27
CA SER A 10 -25.18 -14.58 -0.84
C SER A 10 -24.86 -16.02 -0.41
N ALA A 11 -25.40 -17.01 -1.11
CA ALA A 11 -25.14 -18.42 -0.80
C ALA A 11 -23.64 -18.76 -0.87
N SER A 12 -22.93 -18.22 -1.88
CA SER A 12 -21.47 -18.37 -2.06
C SER A 12 -20.68 -17.79 -0.88
N VAL A 13 -21.05 -16.59 -0.42
CA VAL A 13 -20.36 -15.93 0.69
C VAL A 13 -20.62 -16.67 2.01
N ARG A 14 -21.85 -17.15 2.26
CA ARG A 14 -22.15 -17.99 3.43
C ARG A 14 -21.32 -19.26 3.45
N ASP A 15 -21.24 -19.95 2.30
CA ASP A 15 -20.47 -21.19 2.17
C ASP A 15 -18.97 -20.95 2.41
N ARG A 16 -18.42 -19.88 1.82
CA ARG A 16 -17.03 -19.45 2.04
C ARG A 16 -16.75 -19.21 3.53
N LEU A 17 -17.55 -18.37 4.19
CA LEU A 17 -17.33 -18.04 5.60
C LEU A 17 -17.53 -19.25 6.53
N SER A 18 -18.50 -20.12 6.25
CA SER A 18 -18.74 -21.35 7.02
C SER A 18 -17.54 -22.30 6.90
N THR A 19 -17.04 -22.49 5.68
CA THR A 19 -15.92 -23.39 5.38
C THR A 19 -14.59 -22.84 5.92
N GLU A 20 -14.39 -21.53 5.83
CA GLU A 20 -13.14 -20.90 6.22
C GLU A 20 -13.02 -20.74 7.73
N PHE A 21 -14.07 -20.28 8.39
CA PHE A 21 -14.03 -19.92 9.81
C PHE A 21 -14.74 -20.94 10.72
N GLY A 22 -15.29 -22.02 10.15
CA GLY A 22 -16.12 -22.98 10.90
C GLY A 22 -17.35 -22.31 11.53
N ALA A 23 -17.79 -21.20 10.94
CA ALA A 23 -18.79 -20.33 11.52
C ALA A 23 -20.18 -20.99 11.49
N SER A 24 -20.78 -21.19 12.67
CA SER A 24 -22.19 -21.57 12.77
C SER A 24 -23.14 -20.42 12.39
N ASP A 25 -22.62 -19.18 12.39
CA ASP A 25 -23.31 -17.96 11.99
C ASP A 25 -22.36 -17.09 11.13
N PRO A 26 -22.41 -17.25 9.78
CA PRO A 26 -21.58 -16.48 8.85
C PRO A 26 -21.82 -14.97 8.92
N GLU A 27 -23.07 -14.53 9.10
CA GLU A 27 -23.45 -13.12 9.26
C GLU A 27 -22.76 -12.49 10.47
N ALA A 28 -22.83 -13.15 11.63
CA ALA A 28 -22.18 -12.68 12.84
C ALA A 28 -20.65 -12.64 12.70
N SER A 29 -20.08 -13.64 12.00
CA SER A 29 -18.63 -13.72 11.75
C SER A 29 -18.15 -12.57 10.86
N LEU A 30 -18.88 -12.26 9.78
CA LEU A 30 -18.56 -11.12 8.93
C LEU A 30 -18.72 -9.80 9.71
N LEU A 31 -19.79 -9.64 10.50
CA LEU A 31 -20.00 -8.44 11.31
C LEU A 31 -18.88 -8.22 12.33
N ALA A 32 -18.42 -9.29 13.00
CA ALA A 32 -17.27 -9.23 13.90
C ALA A 32 -15.98 -8.83 13.17
N GLY A 33 -15.76 -9.36 11.96
CA GLY A 33 -14.67 -8.95 11.07
C GLY A 33 -14.75 -7.46 10.72
N VAL A 34 -15.92 -6.97 10.34
CA VAL A 34 -16.15 -5.54 10.03
C VAL A 34 -15.79 -4.65 11.23
N VAL A 35 -16.26 -5.00 12.42
CA VAL A 35 -15.94 -4.23 13.64
C VAL A 35 -14.45 -4.26 13.93
N SER A 36 -13.80 -5.39 13.72
CA SER A 36 -12.35 -5.54 13.93
C SER A 36 -11.56 -4.68 12.94
N VAL A 37 -11.85 -4.77 11.64
CA VAL A 37 -11.14 -4.00 10.60
C VAL A 37 -11.31 -2.50 10.79
N LEU A 38 -12.51 -2.04 11.18
CA LEU A 38 -12.75 -0.61 11.46
C LEU A 38 -12.15 -0.14 12.80
N GLY A 39 -12.01 -1.03 13.77
CA GLY A 39 -11.51 -0.70 15.11
C GLY A 39 -9.99 -0.78 15.24
N GLN A 40 -9.31 -1.47 14.32
CA GLN A 40 -7.86 -1.58 14.28
C GLN A 40 -7.28 -0.38 13.50
N PRO A 41 -6.16 0.22 13.94
CA PRO A 41 -5.56 1.37 13.26
C PRO A 41 -5.29 1.10 11.77
N LEU A 42 -4.67 -0.04 11.46
CA LEU A 42 -4.42 -0.60 10.13
C LEU A 42 -4.34 -2.14 10.26
N GLY A 43 -5.44 -2.83 10.00
CA GLY A 43 -5.74 -4.10 10.68
C GLY A 43 -5.76 -5.38 9.84
N VAL A 44 -5.37 -5.35 8.56
CA VAL A 44 -5.48 -6.53 7.69
C VAL A 44 -4.13 -6.96 7.12
N GLY A 45 -3.67 -8.13 7.52
CA GLY A 45 -2.54 -8.79 6.87
C GLY A 45 -2.97 -9.48 5.59
N GLN A 46 -2.07 -9.57 4.61
CA GLN A 46 -2.30 -10.38 3.41
C GLN A 46 -2.24 -11.89 3.70
N GLY A 47 -1.77 -12.29 4.89
CA GLY A 47 -1.50 -13.68 5.25
C GLY A 47 -0.45 -14.29 4.31
N ASN A 48 -0.51 -15.60 4.12
CA ASN A 48 0.36 -16.32 3.17
C ASN A 48 -0.19 -16.29 1.74
N ASN A 49 -0.63 -15.11 1.27
CA ASN A 49 -1.25 -14.93 -0.06
C ASN A 49 -0.60 -13.77 -0.83
N PRO A 50 -0.50 -13.81 -2.17
CA PRO A 50 0.06 -12.74 -2.99
C PRO A 50 -0.92 -11.56 -3.21
N THR A 51 -1.59 -11.11 -2.15
CA THR A 51 -2.74 -10.18 -2.22
C THR A 51 -2.46 -8.83 -1.56
N CYS A 52 -1.18 -8.46 -1.47
CA CYS A 52 -0.67 -7.22 -0.88
C CYS A 52 -1.47 -5.98 -1.29
N GLN A 53 -1.87 -5.87 -2.57
CA GLN A 53 -2.61 -4.72 -3.09
C GLN A 53 -4.00 -4.59 -2.47
N ALA A 54 -4.73 -5.70 -2.36
CA ALA A 54 -6.07 -5.73 -1.77
C ALA A 54 -6.02 -5.49 -0.26
N ALA A 55 -5.09 -6.15 0.45
CA ALA A 55 -4.92 -5.94 1.90
C ALA A 55 -4.57 -4.47 2.20
N ARG A 56 -3.63 -3.88 1.44
CA ARG A 56 -3.28 -2.47 1.57
C ARG A 56 -4.48 -1.56 1.32
N ALA A 57 -5.26 -1.80 0.26
CA ALA A 57 -6.45 -1.00 -0.03
C ALA A 57 -7.48 -1.06 1.11
N ILE A 58 -7.78 -2.26 1.61
CA ILE A 58 -8.71 -2.45 2.75
C ILE A 58 -8.22 -1.68 3.98
N ALA A 59 -6.93 -1.77 4.33
CA ALA A 59 -6.36 -1.04 5.46
C ALA A 59 -6.41 0.49 5.26
N MET A 60 -6.14 0.98 4.05
CA MET A 60 -6.23 2.41 3.75
C MET A 60 -7.67 2.93 3.81
N TRP A 61 -8.64 2.16 3.32
CA TRP A 61 -10.06 2.52 3.39
C TRP A 61 -10.60 2.46 4.81
N SER A 62 -10.21 1.48 5.63
CA SER A 62 -10.66 1.43 7.03
C SER A 62 -10.24 2.68 7.79
N TYR A 63 -9.09 3.27 7.43
CA TYR A 63 -8.57 4.50 8.03
C TYR A 63 -9.17 5.77 7.40
N THR A 64 -9.27 5.84 6.08
CA THR A 64 -9.54 7.11 5.35
C THR A 64 -10.99 7.25 4.91
N ASP A 65 -11.64 6.14 4.52
CA ASP A 65 -12.96 6.13 3.88
C ASP A 65 -13.77 4.90 4.35
N PRO A 66 -14.10 4.83 5.66
CA PRO A 66 -14.72 3.65 6.24
C PRO A 66 -16.13 3.38 5.72
N ASP A 67 -16.87 4.41 5.29
CA ASP A 67 -18.17 4.24 4.65
C ASP A 67 -18.05 3.65 3.24
N TYR A 68 -17.01 4.02 2.46
CA TYR A 68 -16.70 3.33 1.21
C TYR A 68 -16.37 1.85 1.45
N LEU A 69 -15.51 1.52 2.43
CA LEU A 69 -15.23 0.13 2.79
C LEU A 69 -16.51 -0.64 3.16
N LEU A 70 -17.37 -0.03 3.98
CA LEU A 70 -18.66 -0.62 4.37
C LEU A 70 -19.60 -0.86 3.18
N GLN A 71 -19.55 0.00 2.16
CA GLN A 71 -20.28 -0.18 0.90
C GLN A 71 -19.71 -1.35 0.09
N LEU A 72 -18.38 -1.45 -0.06
CA LEU A 72 -17.73 -2.55 -0.77
C LEU A 72 -18.06 -3.90 -0.13
N ILE A 73 -17.98 -3.99 1.21
CA ILE A 73 -18.34 -5.19 1.97
C ILE A 73 -19.78 -5.56 1.71
N ALA A 74 -20.69 -4.58 1.75
CA ALA A 74 -22.10 -4.85 1.52
C ALA A 74 -22.38 -5.37 0.10
N SER A 75 -21.73 -4.80 -0.93
CA SER A 75 -21.85 -5.27 -2.31
C SER A 75 -21.32 -6.70 -2.46
N ALA A 76 -20.07 -6.94 -2.06
CA ALA A 76 -19.44 -8.25 -2.19
C ALA A 76 -20.18 -9.33 -1.37
N ALA A 77 -20.60 -9.01 -0.15
CA ALA A 77 -21.29 -9.97 0.70
C ALA A 77 -22.68 -10.37 0.18
N SER A 78 -23.45 -9.41 -0.34
CA SER A 78 -24.84 -9.66 -0.76
C SER A 78 -24.97 -10.11 -2.20
N LEU A 79 -24.12 -9.59 -3.10
CA LEU A 79 -24.17 -9.86 -4.53
C LEU A 79 -23.11 -10.85 -5.00
N ASP A 80 -22.12 -11.17 -4.15
CA ASP A 80 -20.88 -11.86 -4.57
C ASP A 80 -20.25 -11.17 -5.78
N ASP A 81 -20.35 -9.83 -5.87
CA ASP A 81 -19.74 -9.00 -6.91
C ASP A 81 -19.25 -7.68 -6.32
N LEU A 82 -18.20 -7.14 -6.93
CA LEU A 82 -17.69 -5.81 -6.67
C LEU A 82 -17.53 -5.06 -7.99
N GLN A 83 -17.99 -3.81 -8.00
CA GLN A 83 -17.86 -2.92 -9.14
C GLN A 83 -16.95 -1.75 -8.78
N MET A 84 -15.99 -1.46 -9.65
CA MET A 84 -15.07 -0.32 -9.53
C MET A 84 -14.91 0.34 -10.88
N ASN A 85 -14.76 1.67 -10.88
CA ASN A 85 -14.40 2.39 -12.10
C ASN A 85 -12.87 2.36 -12.27
N PHE A 86 -12.43 2.24 -13.51
CA PHE A 86 -11.06 2.48 -13.92
C PHE A 86 -11.08 3.45 -15.11
N GLU A 87 -10.72 4.71 -14.86
CA GLU A 87 -10.67 5.78 -15.87
C GLU A 87 -11.99 5.93 -16.67
N GLY A 88 -13.12 5.84 -15.94
CA GLY A 88 -14.47 5.94 -16.52
C GLY A 88 -15.02 4.63 -17.10
N THR A 89 -14.25 3.55 -17.12
CA THR A 89 -14.74 2.22 -17.48
C THR A 89 -15.21 1.49 -16.22
N LEU A 90 -16.47 1.07 -16.19
CA LEU A 90 -17.00 0.26 -15.09
C LEU A 90 -16.54 -1.20 -15.23
N LEU A 91 -15.82 -1.69 -14.23
CA LEU A 91 -15.41 -3.08 -14.11
C LEU A 91 -16.29 -3.80 -13.09
N SER A 92 -16.68 -5.04 -13.38
CA SER A 92 -17.38 -5.94 -12.45
C SER A 92 -16.52 -7.17 -12.22
N SER A 93 -16.25 -7.50 -10.96
CA SER A 93 -15.43 -8.65 -10.61
C SER A 93 -15.97 -9.96 -11.16
N ASN A 94 -17.29 -10.12 -11.24
CA ASN A 94 -17.94 -11.34 -11.74
C ASN A 94 -17.88 -11.51 -13.26
N ALA A 95 -17.68 -10.42 -13.99
CA ALA A 95 -17.41 -10.48 -15.43
C ALA A 95 -15.95 -10.90 -15.73
N LEU A 96 -15.10 -11.00 -14.72
CA LEU A 96 -13.67 -11.28 -14.84
C LEU A 96 -13.33 -12.70 -14.40
N SER A 97 -12.50 -13.37 -15.20
CA SER A 97 -12.02 -14.73 -14.96
C SER A 97 -10.61 -14.80 -14.36
N GLY A 98 -9.93 -13.66 -14.19
CA GLY A 98 -8.58 -13.55 -13.62
C GLY A 98 -8.52 -13.81 -12.11
N GLY A 99 -7.33 -13.70 -11.52
CA GLY A 99 -7.08 -13.78 -10.06
C GLY A 99 -5.73 -14.44 -9.71
N LEU A 100 -4.90 -13.77 -8.90
CA LEU A 100 -3.78 -14.33 -8.17
C LEU A 100 -4.25 -15.15 -6.95
N ALA A 101 -5.33 -14.71 -6.30
CA ALA A 101 -6.01 -15.43 -5.23
C ALA A 101 -6.72 -16.65 -5.82
N LYS A 102 -6.02 -17.78 -5.91
CA LYS A 102 -6.59 -19.06 -6.35
C LYS A 102 -6.99 -19.91 -5.15
N GLY A 103 -8.28 -20.19 -5.04
CA GLY A 103 -8.82 -21.02 -3.97
C GLY A 103 -8.97 -20.26 -2.66
N ARG A 104 -8.97 -21.00 -1.55
CA ARG A 104 -9.16 -20.47 -0.19
C ARG A 104 -7.97 -19.61 0.22
N LEU A 105 -8.25 -18.42 0.75
CA LEU A 105 -7.23 -17.56 1.34
C LEU A 105 -6.82 -18.11 2.71
N VAL A 106 -5.51 -18.09 2.98
CA VAL A 106 -4.95 -18.61 4.23
C VAL A 106 -4.63 -17.47 5.19
N GLU A 107 -5.05 -17.59 6.45
CA GLU A 107 -4.73 -16.62 7.52
C GLU A 107 -5.19 -15.18 7.25
N VAL A 108 -6.39 -15.04 6.68
CA VAL A 108 -7.04 -13.73 6.48
C VAL A 108 -8.28 -13.60 7.36
N ASP A 109 -8.65 -12.36 7.67
CA ASP A 109 -9.89 -12.06 8.42
C ASP A 109 -11.15 -12.21 7.53
N PRO A 110 -12.37 -12.27 8.12
CA PRO A 110 -13.61 -12.44 7.35
C PRO A 110 -13.89 -11.36 6.30
N VAL A 111 -13.47 -10.11 6.52
CA VAL A 111 -13.64 -9.04 5.53
C VAL A 111 -12.72 -9.29 4.35
N SER A 112 -11.46 -9.63 4.61
CA SER A 112 -10.50 -9.98 3.56
C SER A 112 -10.93 -11.23 2.78
N ALA A 113 -11.43 -12.27 3.45
CA ALA A 113 -11.98 -13.48 2.80
C ALA A 113 -13.11 -13.17 1.82
N VAL A 114 -13.94 -12.16 2.12
CA VAL A 114 -15.01 -11.70 1.24
C VAL A 114 -14.46 -10.81 0.12
N LEU A 115 -13.66 -9.79 0.44
CA LEU A 115 -13.28 -8.74 -0.52
C LEU A 115 -12.11 -9.10 -1.45
N VAL A 116 -11.06 -9.73 -0.91
CA VAL A 116 -9.79 -9.92 -1.63
C VAL A 116 -9.97 -10.64 -2.97
N PRO A 117 -10.78 -11.71 -3.10
CA PRO A 117 -11.00 -12.37 -4.40
C PRO A 117 -11.62 -11.46 -5.48
N HIS A 118 -12.40 -10.46 -5.09
CA HIS A 118 -12.96 -9.49 -6.05
C HIS A 118 -11.95 -8.39 -6.38
N LEU A 119 -11.28 -7.86 -5.37
CA LEU A 119 -10.27 -6.80 -5.53
C LEU A 119 -9.09 -7.26 -6.39
N ASP A 120 -8.65 -8.50 -6.20
CA ASP A 120 -7.56 -9.09 -6.96
C ASP A 120 -7.91 -9.28 -8.45
N ARG A 121 -9.16 -9.69 -8.75
CA ARG A 121 -9.68 -9.74 -10.12
C ARG A 121 -9.69 -8.37 -10.79
N LEU A 122 -10.20 -7.37 -10.06
CA LEU A 122 -10.28 -5.99 -10.55
C LEU A 122 -8.87 -5.41 -10.78
N TYR A 123 -7.94 -5.60 -9.84
CA TYR A 123 -6.56 -5.15 -9.95
C TYR A 123 -5.86 -5.75 -11.18
N LEU A 124 -6.00 -7.06 -11.41
CA LEU A 124 -5.43 -7.71 -12.59
C LEU A 124 -6.02 -7.17 -13.90
N GLU A 125 -7.32 -6.90 -13.93
CA GLU A 125 -7.95 -6.30 -15.11
C GLU A 125 -7.48 -4.87 -15.35
N MET A 126 -7.33 -4.06 -14.31
CA MET A 126 -6.73 -2.73 -14.44
C MET A 126 -5.30 -2.82 -15.00
N GLY A 127 -4.51 -3.80 -14.53
CA GLY A 127 -3.19 -4.12 -15.08
C GLY A 127 -3.24 -4.50 -16.56
N ARG A 128 -4.19 -5.35 -16.96
CA ARG A 128 -4.40 -5.74 -18.36
C ARG A 128 -4.74 -4.54 -19.23
N LEU A 129 -5.56 -3.61 -18.75
CA LEU A 129 -5.91 -2.36 -19.44
C LEU A 129 -4.74 -1.37 -19.54
N CYS A 130 -3.68 -1.57 -18.75
CA CYS A 130 -2.43 -0.82 -18.82
C CYS A 130 -1.35 -1.49 -19.67
N ALA A 131 -1.55 -2.73 -20.17
CA ALA A 131 -0.49 -3.55 -20.75
C ALA A 131 0.22 -2.91 -21.96
N ASP A 132 -0.51 -2.15 -22.79
CA ASP A 132 0.03 -1.47 -23.97
C ASP A 132 0.58 -0.06 -23.66
N ARG A 133 0.50 0.39 -22.40
CA ARG A 133 1.03 1.69 -21.97
C ARG A 133 2.54 1.55 -21.72
N GLY A 134 3.31 2.53 -22.17
CA GLY A 134 4.69 2.67 -21.72
C GLY A 134 4.72 3.16 -20.28
N GLY A 135 5.49 2.51 -19.40
CA GLY A 135 5.61 2.91 -17.99
C GLY A 135 5.21 1.81 -17.02
N ASP A 136 5.12 2.16 -15.74
CA ASP A 136 4.73 1.24 -14.67
C ASP A 136 3.22 1.36 -14.43
N PRO A 137 2.45 0.24 -14.41
CA PRO A 137 1.00 0.28 -14.29
C PRO A 137 0.50 0.96 -13.00
N HIS A 138 1.32 1.03 -11.95
CA HIS A 138 0.96 1.70 -10.70
C HIS A 138 0.76 3.21 -10.85
N GLU A 139 1.22 3.82 -11.95
CA GLU A 139 0.90 5.20 -12.32
C GLU A 139 -0.61 5.42 -12.44
N TRP A 140 -1.32 4.49 -13.09
CA TRP A 140 -2.76 4.61 -13.33
C TRP A 140 -3.60 3.83 -12.33
N ILE A 141 -3.11 2.68 -11.87
CA ILE A 141 -3.88 1.82 -10.96
C ILE A 141 -4.02 2.43 -9.58
N ASN A 142 -2.95 2.99 -9.00
CA ASN A 142 -3.02 3.45 -7.61
C ASN A 142 -4.07 4.55 -7.36
N PRO A 143 -4.20 5.58 -8.23
CA PRO A 143 -5.26 6.59 -8.09
C PRO A 143 -6.69 6.05 -8.20
N GLU A 144 -6.90 5.04 -9.05
CA GLU A 144 -8.24 4.46 -9.27
C GLU A 144 -8.59 3.40 -8.23
N MET A 145 -7.59 2.65 -7.75
CA MET A 145 -7.76 1.58 -6.77
C MET A 145 -7.85 2.13 -5.35
N HIS A 146 -6.93 2.99 -4.91
CA HIS A 146 -6.85 3.33 -3.48
C HIS A 146 -7.78 4.47 -3.09
N GLY A 147 -7.93 5.48 -3.94
CA GLY A 147 -8.90 6.55 -3.71
C GLY A 147 -8.48 7.89 -4.26
N TRP A 148 -9.44 8.83 -4.27
CA TRP A 148 -9.33 10.16 -4.87
C TRP A 148 -8.17 11.01 -4.34
N TRP A 149 -7.68 10.72 -3.12
CA TRP A 149 -6.59 11.45 -2.49
C TRP A 149 -5.22 11.08 -3.04
N VAL A 150 -5.09 9.93 -3.72
CA VAL A 150 -3.82 9.53 -4.33
C VAL A 150 -3.55 10.45 -5.52
N PRO A 151 -2.46 11.25 -5.49
CA PRO A 151 -2.15 12.16 -6.58
C PRO A 151 -1.92 11.42 -7.90
N ARG A 152 -2.13 12.08 -9.03
CA ARG A 152 -1.87 11.49 -10.37
C ARG A 152 -0.45 11.69 -10.87
N ARG A 153 0.35 12.57 -10.25
CA ARG A 153 1.77 12.69 -10.62
C ARG A 153 2.53 11.53 -10.00
N PHE A 154 3.08 10.69 -10.88
CA PHE A 154 3.82 9.50 -10.55
C PHE A 154 5.32 9.75 -10.60
N ASN A 155 6.05 9.24 -9.62
CA ASN A 155 7.49 9.32 -9.53
C ASN A 155 8.04 7.90 -9.49
N ILE A 156 9.01 7.62 -10.35
CA ILE A 156 9.71 6.33 -10.43
C ILE A 156 11.22 6.55 -10.50
N ALA A 157 11.99 5.71 -9.82
CA ALA A 157 13.45 5.78 -9.75
C ALA A 157 14.16 4.99 -10.86
N VAL A 158 13.41 4.20 -11.63
CA VAL A 158 13.92 3.33 -12.69
C VAL A 158 13.24 3.60 -14.02
N ASP A 159 13.99 3.47 -15.10
CA ASP A 159 13.45 3.34 -16.44
C ASP A 159 12.84 1.94 -16.61
N VAL A 160 11.55 1.87 -16.92
CA VAL A 160 10.80 0.59 -16.94
C VAL A 160 11.34 -0.37 -18.01
N PRO A 161 11.64 0.06 -19.26
CA PRO A 161 12.21 -0.83 -20.28
C PRO A 161 13.56 -1.44 -19.91
N THR A 162 14.46 -0.65 -19.32
CA THR A 162 15.85 -1.09 -19.05
C THR A 162 16.06 -1.60 -17.62
N GLY A 163 15.18 -1.23 -16.69
CA GLY A 163 15.34 -1.47 -15.26
C GLY A 163 16.46 -0.65 -14.60
N LYS A 164 17.08 0.28 -15.34
CA LYS A 164 18.20 1.11 -14.88
C LYS A 164 17.72 2.33 -14.11
N LEU A 165 18.51 2.79 -13.16
CA LEU A 165 18.25 3.99 -12.38
C LEU A 165 18.18 5.21 -13.31
N VAL A 166 17.20 6.08 -13.08
CA VAL A 166 17.01 7.32 -13.85
C VAL A 166 16.74 8.48 -12.91
N ASP A 167 17.42 9.60 -13.12
CA ASP A 167 17.20 10.85 -12.36
C ASP A 167 17.16 10.67 -10.83
N ILE A 168 18.14 9.94 -10.26
CA ILE A 168 18.13 9.64 -8.81
C ILE A 168 18.11 10.90 -7.94
N ASP A 169 18.84 11.95 -8.32
CA ASP A 169 18.87 13.18 -7.53
C ASP A 169 17.54 13.92 -7.57
N GLY A 170 16.92 13.98 -8.74
CA GLY A 170 15.59 14.53 -8.89
C GLY A 170 14.57 13.70 -8.11
N PHE A 171 14.68 12.36 -8.14
CA PHE A 171 13.80 11.47 -7.39
C PHE A 171 13.92 11.70 -5.87
N ILE A 172 15.15 11.78 -5.34
CA ILE A 172 15.41 12.09 -3.91
C ILE A 172 14.87 13.48 -3.54
N SER A 173 15.08 14.47 -4.41
CA SER A 173 14.56 15.83 -4.20
C SER A 173 13.04 15.84 -4.13
N ARG A 174 12.36 15.07 -5.00
CA ARG A 174 10.90 14.93 -5.00
C ARG A 174 10.39 14.21 -3.75
N ILE A 175 11.11 13.22 -3.20
CA ILE A 175 10.75 12.59 -1.91
C ILE A 175 10.74 13.64 -0.79
N HIS A 176 11.79 14.46 -0.69
CA HIS A 176 11.87 15.51 0.34
C HIS A 176 10.76 16.53 0.18
N ALA A 177 10.59 17.07 -1.02
CA ALA A 177 9.54 18.05 -1.31
C ALA A 177 8.13 17.51 -1.06
N THR A 178 7.92 16.19 -1.21
CA THR A 178 6.61 15.58 -0.96
C THR A 178 6.37 15.33 0.52
N PHE A 179 7.35 14.74 1.22
CA PHE A 179 7.10 14.11 2.52
C PHE A 179 7.80 14.75 3.71
N HIS A 180 8.90 15.47 3.53
CA HIS A 180 9.68 15.97 4.66
C HIS A 180 9.22 17.38 5.08
N PRO A 181 8.77 17.58 6.34
CA PRO A 181 8.23 18.86 6.82
C PRO A 181 9.12 20.08 6.52
N ALA A 182 10.43 19.94 6.80
CA ALA A 182 11.42 21.00 6.52
C ALA A 182 11.56 21.40 5.04
N TYR A 183 11.09 20.58 4.10
CA TYR A 183 11.20 20.83 2.66
C TYR A 183 9.86 21.11 2.00
N ASN A 184 8.74 20.69 2.60
CA ASN A 184 7.41 20.78 2.01
C ASN A 184 6.53 21.89 2.61
N GLY A 185 7.08 22.75 3.46
CA GLY A 185 6.36 23.84 4.13
C GLY A 185 5.53 23.35 5.32
N ASP A 186 6.10 22.41 6.09
CA ASP A 186 5.49 21.78 7.27
C ASP A 186 4.14 21.10 6.99
N GLN A 187 3.92 20.66 5.76
CA GLN A 187 2.71 19.97 5.35
C GLN A 187 2.79 18.50 5.80
N PRO A 188 1.91 18.02 6.70
CA PRO A 188 1.90 16.63 7.10
C PRO A 188 1.35 15.75 5.97
N LEU A 189 1.70 14.47 5.99
CA LEU A 189 1.01 13.47 5.19
C LEU A 189 -0.38 13.22 5.82
N ILE A 190 -1.43 13.73 5.19
CA ILE A 190 -2.80 13.69 5.73
C ILE A 190 -3.46 12.33 5.50
N HIS A 191 -3.26 11.75 4.32
CA HIS A 191 -3.82 10.47 3.92
C HIS A 191 -2.71 9.45 3.67
N PRO A 192 -2.95 8.15 3.96
CA PRO A 192 -2.01 7.11 3.58
C PRO A 192 -1.70 7.17 2.08
N SER A 193 -0.42 7.14 1.74
CA SER A 193 0.07 7.21 0.36
C SER A 193 0.61 5.85 -0.08
N PRO A 194 0.13 5.28 -1.20
CA PRO A 194 0.68 4.04 -1.71
C PRO A 194 2.09 4.30 -2.25
N ALA A 195 3.04 3.53 -1.77
CA ALA A 195 4.43 3.57 -2.21
C ALA A 195 4.94 2.18 -2.55
N GLY A 196 5.99 2.13 -3.35
CA GLY A 196 6.73 0.92 -3.66
C GLY A 196 8.16 1.02 -3.15
N ILE A 197 8.61 -0.04 -2.51
CA ILE A 197 9.97 -0.21 -2.02
C ILE A 197 10.70 -1.33 -2.76
N ALA A 198 12.01 -1.18 -2.87
CA ALA A 198 12.92 -2.25 -3.24
C ALA A 198 13.29 -3.02 -1.96
N VAL A 199 12.75 -4.22 -1.81
CA VAL A 199 13.06 -5.09 -0.66
C VAL A 199 14.42 -5.72 -0.87
N THR A 200 15.21 -5.71 0.18
CA THR A 200 16.54 -6.32 0.24
C THR A 200 16.61 -7.34 1.36
N ASP A 201 17.52 -8.32 1.23
CA ASP A 201 17.86 -9.20 2.35
C ASP A 201 18.80 -8.51 3.35
N SER A 202 19.14 -9.18 4.45
CA SER A 202 20.06 -8.66 5.47
C SER A 202 21.50 -8.44 4.98
N SER A 203 21.83 -8.91 3.77
CA SER A 203 23.08 -8.62 3.06
C SER A 203 22.93 -7.48 2.04
N ALA A 204 21.83 -6.72 2.12
CA ALA A 204 21.46 -5.61 1.24
C ALA A 204 21.28 -5.98 -0.24
N ARG A 205 21.09 -7.26 -0.56
CA ARG A 205 20.88 -7.72 -1.94
C ARG A 205 19.42 -7.59 -2.32
N PHE A 206 19.14 -7.09 -3.52
CA PHE A 206 17.78 -6.95 -4.02
C PHE A 206 17.05 -8.31 -4.08
N VAL A 207 15.89 -8.37 -3.45
CA VAL A 207 14.99 -9.55 -3.44
C VAL A 207 13.82 -9.32 -4.39
N GLY A 208 13.21 -8.13 -4.36
CA GLY A 208 12.04 -7.84 -5.17
C GLY A 208 11.40 -6.50 -4.87
N TRP A 209 10.41 -6.14 -5.68
CA TRP A 209 9.58 -4.97 -5.47
C TRP A 209 8.44 -5.30 -4.51
N HIS A 210 8.13 -4.39 -3.60
CA HIS A 210 7.04 -4.56 -2.65
C HIS A 210 6.27 -3.28 -2.44
N ALA A 211 4.99 -3.40 -2.08
CA ALA A 211 4.08 -2.28 -1.92
C ALA A 211 3.78 -2.04 -0.43
N ILE A 212 3.91 -0.78 0.00
CA ILE A 212 3.59 -0.33 1.37
C ILE A 212 2.63 0.87 1.32
N ALA A 213 2.06 1.24 2.46
CA ALA A 213 1.37 2.52 2.62
C ALA A 213 2.19 3.42 3.56
N LEU A 214 2.64 4.57 3.07
CA LEU A 214 3.23 5.60 3.93
C LEU A 214 2.10 6.28 4.70
N LEU A 215 2.22 6.38 6.02
CA LEU A 215 1.12 6.84 6.88
C LEU A 215 1.38 8.26 7.38
N ARG A 216 2.62 8.51 7.82
CA ARG A 216 3.05 9.81 8.32
C ARG A 216 4.56 9.95 8.27
N VAL A 217 5.00 11.20 8.26
CA VAL A 217 6.40 11.58 8.47
C VAL A 217 6.44 12.53 9.65
N ALA A 218 7.18 12.15 10.68
CA ALA A 218 7.23 12.90 11.93
C ALA A 218 8.54 12.62 12.67
N PRO A 219 9.00 13.55 13.53
CA PRO A 219 10.08 13.25 14.45
C PRO A 219 9.67 12.15 15.43
N ASP A 220 10.61 11.29 15.79
CA ASP A 220 10.48 10.33 16.87
C ASP A 220 10.68 10.99 18.25
N PRO A 221 10.59 10.25 19.37
CA PRO A 221 10.81 10.81 20.71
C PRO A 221 12.21 11.43 20.94
N SER A 222 13.20 11.07 20.12
CA SER A 222 14.56 11.64 20.16
C SER A 222 14.74 12.86 19.25
N GLY A 223 13.75 13.14 18.39
CA GLY A 223 13.75 14.23 17.41
C GLY A 223 14.24 13.81 16.02
N GLU A 224 14.54 12.53 15.78
CA GLU A 224 14.93 12.03 14.46
C GLU A 224 13.71 11.96 13.53
N MET A 225 13.80 12.53 12.33
CA MET A 225 12.71 12.46 11.36
C MET A 225 12.58 11.04 10.79
N ARG A 226 11.38 10.47 10.88
CA ARG A 226 11.10 9.09 10.44
C ARG A 226 9.89 9.02 9.52
N PHE A 227 9.92 8.05 8.61
CA PHE A 227 8.71 7.56 7.97
C PHE A 227 8.07 6.50 8.84
N TYR A 228 6.75 6.57 8.97
CA TYR A 228 5.92 5.52 9.55
C TYR A 228 5.03 4.98 8.47
N PHE A 229 5.00 3.66 8.33
CA PHE A 229 4.38 2.99 7.20
C PHE A 229 3.72 1.69 7.63
N PHE A 230 2.75 1.25 6.84
CA PHE A 230 2.10 -0.04 6.97
C PHE A 230 2.60 -1.00 5.90
N ASN A 231 2.97 -2.19 6.33
CA ASN A 231 3.41 -3.28 5.48
C ASN A 231 2.44 -4.48 5.63
N PRO A 232 1.67 -4.83 4.58
CA PRO A 232 0.65 -5.88 4.67
C PRO A 232 1.20 -7.31 4.74
N ASN A 233 2.50 -7.53 4.59
CA ASN A 233 3.10 -8.87 4.53
C ASN A 233 3.25 -9.56 5.90
N ASN A 234 2.72 -8.99 6.99
CA ASN A 234 2.86 -9.47 8.37
C ASN A 234 4.31 -9.59 8.86
N ASP A 235 5.27 -8.95 8.19
CA ASP A 235 6.69 -8.96 8.52
C ASP A 235 7.19 -7.52 8.67
N GLY A 236 6.82 -6.91 9.81
CA GLY A 236 7.09 -5.50 10.09
C GLY A 236 8.49 -5.22 10.66
N GLY A 237 9.23 -6.23 11.14
CA GLY A 237 10.51 -6.08 11.83
C GLY A 237 11.69 -6.62 11.02
N GLN A 238 11.82 -6.18 9.77
CA GLN A 238 12.79 -6.73 8.82
C GLN A 238 14.17 -6.07 8.91
N ASP A 239 15.20 -6.87 8.67
CA ASP A 239 16.55 -6.40 8.39
C ASP A 239 16.74 -6.28 6.87
N TRP A 240 16.90 -5.06 6.39
CA TRP A 240 17.08 -4.74 4.97
C TRP A 240 18.56 -4.54 4.59
N GLY A 241 19.48 -4.91 5.48
CA GLY A 241 20.92 -4.87 5.25
C GLY A 241 21.50 -3.46 5.26
N ASN A 242 22.84 -3.39 5.26
CA ASN A 242 23.61 -2.14 5.38
C ASN A 242 23.19 -1.27 6.58
N GLY A 243 22.78 -1.91 7.68
CA GLY A 243 22.36 -1.24 8.91
C GLY A 243 20.93 -0.69 8.89
N VAL A 244 20.14 -0.96 7.84
CA VAL A 244 18.74 -0.55 7.76
C VAL A 244 17.86 -1.62 8.43
N HIS A 245 17.41 -1.33 9.64
CA HIS A 245 16.54 -2.21 10.43
C HIS A 245 15.19 -1.55 10.68
N VAL A 246 14.12 -2.20 10.23
CA VAL A 246 12.76 -1.70 10.41
C VAL A 246 12.33 -1.86 11.86
N SER A 247 11.87 -0.77 12.46
CA SER A 247 11.34 -0.77 13.83
C SER A 247 9.82 -0.91 13.82
N THR A 248 9.26 -1.65 14.77
CA THR A 248 7.80 -1.72 15.02
C THR A 248 7.41 -1.12 16.37
N SER A 249 8.38 -0.64 17.13
CA SER A 249 8.19 -0.01 18.44
C SER A 249 9.47 0.73 18.87
N GLY A 250 9.33 1.62 19.85
CA GLY A 250 10.43 2.33 20.48
C GLY A 250 10.81 3.67 19.84
N ASN A 251 10.35 3.95 18.61
CA ASN A 251 10.61 5.20 17.90
C ASN A 251 9.31 5.95 17.59
N GLY A 252 8.28 5.77 18.42
CA GLY A 252 7.01 6.48 18.30
C GLY A 252 5.98 5.83 17.37
N GLU A 253 6.17 4.56 16.99
CA GLU A 253 5.20 3.78 16.21
C GLU A 253 3.89 3.59 16.96
N PHE A 254 2.77 3.76 16.26
CA PHE A 254 1.47 3.28 16.71
C PHE A 254 1.29 1.79 16.39
N TYR A 255 0.32 1.15 17.03
CA TYR A 255 0.04 -0.27 16.79
C TYR A 255 -0.25 -0.52 15.29
N GLY A 256 0.50 -1.44 14.69
CA GLY A 256 0.43 -1.77 13.26
C GLY A 256 1.37 -0.95 12.37
N GLU A 257 2.04 0.08 12.90
CA GLU A 257 3.05 0.83 12.16
C GLU A 257 4.43 0.17 12.24
N SER A 258 5.15 0.28 11.13
CA SER A 258 6.59 0.10 11.04
C SER A 258 7.24 1.46 10.80
N SER A 259 8.50 1.65 11.17
CA SER A 259 9.21 2.91 10.95
C SER A 259 10.68 2.72 10.58
N LEU A 260 11.19 3.72 9.87
CA LEU A 260 12.61 3.87 9.54
C LEU A 260 13.00 5.35 9.59
N PRO A 261 14.28 5.68 9.87
CA PRO A 261 14.81 7.01 9.62
C PRO A 261 14.48 7.49 8.21
N PHE A 262 14.26 8.79 8.04
CA PHE A 262 13.76 9.36 6.79
C PHE A 262 14.58 8.90 5.57
N ALA A 263 15.91 9.04 5.68
CA ALA A 263 16.82 8.69 4.60
C ALA A 263 16.90 7.19 4.32
N ASP A 264 16.75 6.37 5.36
CA ASP A 264 16.78 4.91 5.22
C ASP A 264 15.60 4.44 4.37
N LEU A 265 14.38 4.88 4.68
CA LEU A 265 13.22 4.55 3.84
C LEU A 265 13.31 5.23 2.48
N ALA A 266 13.74 6.50 2.42
CA ALA A 266 13.91 7.21 1.14
C ALA A 266 14.87 6.47 0.20
N SER A 267 15.92 5.83 0.73
CA SER A 267 16.87 5.02 -0.04
C SER A 267 16.28 3.70 -0.55
N ARG A 268 15.10 3.30 -0.07
CA ARG A 268 14.42 2.05 -0.46
C ARG A 268 13.18 2.29 -1.30
N LEU A 269 12.65 3.52 -1.34
CA LEU A 269 11.57 3.88 -2.25
C LEU A 269 12.02 3.79 -3.70
N TYR A 270 11.17 3.24 -4.56
CA TYR A 270 11.36 3.25 -6.02
C TYR A 270 10.17 3.85 -6.77
N ILE A 271 8.96 3.83 -6.19
CA ILE A 271 7.78 4.53 -6.72
C ILE A 271 6.99 5.23 -5.62
N PHE A 272 6.42 6.39 -5.93
CA PHE A 272 5.44 7.08 -5.10
C PHE A 272 4.63 8.09 -5.93
N HIS A 273 3.50 8.53 -5.38
CA HIS A 273 2.67 9.58 -5.96
C HIS A 273 2.86 10.90 -5.20
N SER A 274 2.89 12.02 -5.92
CA SER A 274 3.08 13.35 -5.32
C SER A 274 2.12 14.38 -5.91
N GLN A 275 1.77 15.39 -5.14
CA GLN A 275 1.03 16.53 -5.69
C GLN A 275 1.95 17.40 -6.56
N PRO A 276 1.41 18.15 -7.53
CA PRO A 276 2.15 19.26 -8.12
C PRO A 276 2.46 20.27 -7.01
N HIS A 277 3.73 20.50 -6.72
CA HIS A 277 4.12 21.58 -5.83
C HIS A 277 4.08 22.90 -6.60
N PRO A 278 3.46 23.96 -6.05
CA PRO A 278 3.73 25.31 -6.53
C PRO A 278 5.25 25.53 -6.52
N VAL A 279 5.78 26.23 -7.53
CA VAL A 279 7.23 26.48 -7.68
C VAL A 279 7.80 27.37 -6.54
N GLU A 280 6.99 27.71 -5.55
CA GLU A 280 7.44 28.46 -4.38
C GLU A 280 8.59 27.73 -3.68
N SER A 281 9.57 28.53 -3.26
CA SER A 281 10.94 28.17 -2.92
C SER A 281 11.05 27.15 -1.78
N HIS A 282 10.73 25.89 -2.05
CA HIS A 282 11.07 24.79 -1.18
C HIS A 282 12.60 24.76 -1.04
N PRO A 283 13.14 24.61 0.19
CA PRO A 283 14.57 24.50 0.40
C PRO A 283 15.17 23.43 -0.51
N GLU A 284 16.32 23.71 -1.11
CA GLU A 284 17.03 22.70 -1.90
C GLU A 284 17.65 21.66 -0.97
N VAL A 285 17.48 20.38 -1.30
CA VAL A 285 18.12 19.29 -0.55
C VAL A 285 19.63 19.41 -0.76
N SER A 286 20.39 19.42 0.34
CA SER A 286 21.85 19.58 0.23
C SER A 286 22.48 18.44 -0.58
N ALA A 287 23.52 18.77 -1.36
CA ALA A 287 24.25 17.77 -2.15
C ALA A 287 24.84 16.64 -1.28
N ALA A 288 25.18 16.91 -0.02
CA ALA A 288 25.66 15.92 0.92
C ALA A 288 24.57 14.90 1.28
N GLU A 289 23.35 15.37 1.58
CA GLU A 289 22.22 14.48 1.91
C GLU A 289 21.75 13.68 0.69
N THR A 290 21.64 14.34 -0.46
CA THR A 290 21.33 13.66 -1.73
C THR A 290 22.39 12.61 -2.07
N GLY A 291 23.67 12.94 -1.92
CA GLY A 291 24.78 12.01 -2.13
C GLY A 291 24.74 10.80 -1.20
N ARG A 292 24.39 11.00 0.07
CA ARG A 292 24.26 9.93 1.06
C ARG A 292 23.14 8.95 0.70
N ILE A 293 21.93 9.44 0.42
CA ILE A 293 20.80 8.58 0.06
C ILE A 293 21.07 7.86 -1.27
N ARG A 294 21.66 8.56 -2.25
CA ARG A 294 22.10 7.94 -3.52
C ARG A 294 23.08 6.80 -3.27
N GLN A 295 24.08 6.99 -2.41
CA GLN A 295 25.04 5.95 -2.08
C GLN A 295 24.35 4.73 -1.46
N MET A 296 23.40 4.93 -0.53
CA MET A 296 22.62 3.84 0.06
C MET A 296 21.79 3.06 -0.97
N ILE A 297 21.29 3.71 -2.02
CA ILE A 297 20.61 3.06 -3.15
C ILE A 297 21.62 2.19 -3.93
N VAL A 298 22.74 2.78 -4.36
CA VAL A 298 23.74 2.11 -5.22
C VAL A 298 24.45 0.97 -4.51
N GLU A 299 24.65 1.06 -3.20
CA GLU A 299 25.28 0.00 -2.38
C GLU A 299 24.31 -1.12 -1.98
N SER A 300 23.06 -1.07 -2.45
CA SER A 300 22.04 -2.08 -2.16
C SER A 300 21.30 -2.52 -3.44
N TRP A 301 20.01 -2.20 -3.56
CA TRP A 301 19.18 -2.62 -4.67
C TRP A 301 19.54 -1.96 -6.01
N GLY A 302 20.22 -0.82 -5.97
CA GLY A 302 20.67 -0.09 -7.15
C GLY A 302 21.98 -0.59 -7.76
N ALA A 303 22.69 -1.53 -7.12
CA ALA A 303 24.05 -1.92 -7.52
C ALA A 303 24.18 -2.34 -8.99
N ASP A 304 23.27 -3.20 -9.47
CA ASP A 304 23.26 -3.67 -10.86
C ASP A 304 22.44 -2.77 -11.80
N ARG A 305 21.94 -1.64 -11.30
CA ARG A 305 21.01 -0.74 -11.99
C ARG A 305 21.61 0.60 -12.36
N VAL A 306 22.88 0.85 -12.06
CA VAL A 306 23.64 2.01 -12.57
C VAL A 306 23.88 1.88 -14.08
#